data_AF-A0A1I0A7G9-F1
#
_entry.id   AF-A0A1I0A7G9-F1
#
_cell.length_a   1.000
_cell.length_b   1.000
_cell.length_c   1.000
_cell.angle_alpha   90.00
_cell.angle_beta   90.00
_cell.angle_gamma   90.00
#
_symmetry.space_group_name_H-M   'P 1'
#
loop_
_entity.id
_entity.type
_entity.pdbx_description
1 polymer ?
#
loop_
_entity_poly.entity_id
_entity_poly.type
_entity_poly.pdbx_seq_one_letter_code
_entity_poly.pdbx_strand_id
1 'polypeptide(L)' 'MFFKKKIEKKAYDITTKKPVIKASICTGEQVAGFRDIATGAFEEIMLIKSQEDLAAFKAMYDITEEIEKIY' A
#
# COMPACT_ATOMS: atom_id res chain seq x y z
N MET A 1 -14.88 -6.89 24.27
CA MET A 1 -13.40 -7.00 24.28
C MET A 1 -12.90 -6.58 22.90
N PHE A 2 -12.43 -5.34 22.77
CA PHE A 2 -11.91 -4.84 21.49
C PHE A 2 -10.46 -5.28 21.35
N PHE A 3 -10.24 -6.30 20.54
CA PHE A 3 -8.90 -6.71 20.12
C PHE A 3 -8.28 -5.56 19.33
N LYS A 4 -7.49 -4.71 20.00
CA LYS A 4 -6.56 -3.82 19.33
C LYS A 4 -5.55 -4.72 18.61
N LYS A 5 -5.79 -5.05 17.34
CA LYS A 5 -4.76 -5.62 16.47
C LYS A 5 -3.59 -4.65 16.56
N LYS A 6 -2.47 -5.10 17.15
CA LYS A 6 -1.20 -4.37 17.04
C LYS A 6 -0.91 -4.30 15.55
N ILE A 7 -0.95 -3.10 14.99
CA ILE A 7 -0.44 -2.86 13.64
C ILE A 7 1.06 -3.06 13.77
N GLU A 8 1.55 -4.22 13.32
CA GLU A 8 2.97 -4.49 13.25
C GLU A 8 3.57 -3.53 12.22
N LYS A 9 4.41 -2.61 12.68
CA LYS A 9 5.13 -1.70 11.80
C LYS A 9 6.12 -2.52 10.97
N LYS A 10 5.94 -2.49 9.65
CA LYS A 10 6.84 -3.10 8.68
C LYS A 10 7.73 -2.04 8.09
N ALA A 11 9.00 -2.38 7.90
CA ALA A 11 9.92 -1.56 7.14
C ALA A 11 9.85 -1.95 5.65
N TYR A 12 10.04 -0.97 4.77
CA TYR A 12 10.29 -1.18 3.35
C TYR A 12 11.50 -0.34 2.95
N ASP A 13 12.16 -0.71 1.86
CA ASP A 13 13.32 0.00 1.37
C ASP A 13 12.88 1.21 0.53
N ILE A 14 12.90 2.40 1.14
CA ILE A 14 12.47 3.65 0.50
C ILE A 14 13.32 4.06 -0.71
N THR A 15 14.52 3.49 -0.86
CA THR A 15 15.46 3.84 -1.95
C THR A 15 15.19 3.05 -3.22
N THR A 16 14.61 1.86 -3.08
CA THR A 16 14.32 0.95 -4.19
C THR A 16 12.83 0.77 -4.43
N LYS A 17 11.98 0.96 -3.42
CA LYS A 17 10.54 0.74 -3.47
C LYS A 17 9.77 2.04 -3.24
N LYS A 18 8.84 2.34 -4.15
CA LYS A 18 7.87 3.44 -4.02
C LYS A 18 6.50 2.88 -3.66
N PRO A 19 5.81 3.36 -2.62
CA PRO A 19 4.43 2.93 -2.36
C PRO A 19 3.50 3.45 -3.46
N VAL A 20 2.64 2.57 -3.99
CA VAL A 20 1.64 2.92 -5.02
C VAL A 20 0.33 2.16 -4.79
N ILE A 21 -0.77 2.71 -5.30
CA ILE A 21 -2.07 2.03 -5.39
C ILE A 21 -2.30 1.65 -6.84
N LYS A 22 -2.34 0.37 -7.15
CA LYS A 22 -2.72 -0.13 -8.48
C LYS A 22 -4.24 -0.28 -8.56
N ALA A 23 -4.88 0.39 -9.50
CA ALA A 23 -6.31 0.37 -9.68
C ALA A 23 -6.68 -0.29 -11.02
N SER A 24 -7.40 -1.40 -10.95
CA SER A 24 -7.91 -2.07 -12.14
C SER A 24 -8.96 -1.20 -12.83
N ILE A 25 -8.72 -0.86 -14.09
CA ILE A 25 -9.68 -0.12 -14.92
C ILE A 25 -10.93 -0.98 -15.19
N CYS A 26 -10.76 -2.30 -15.27
CA CYS A 26 -11.83 -3.23 -15.62
C CYS A 26 -12.75 -3.54 -14.42
N THR A 27 -12.17 -3.70 -13.22
CA THR A 27 -12.92 -4.15 -12.03
C THR A 27 -13.08 -3.08 -10.96
N GLY A 28 -12.33 -1.97 -11.05
CA GLY A 28 -12.30 -0.93 -10.02
C GLY A 28 -11.56 -1.34 -8.75
N GLU A 29 -11.01 -2.55 -8.69
CA GLU A 29 -10.24 -3.05 -7.56
C GLU A 29 -8.96 -2.26 -7.37
N GLN A 30 -8.66 -1.90 -6.12
CA GLN A 30 -7.47 -1.15 -5.76
C GLN A 30 -6.58 -2.01 -4.88
N VAL A 31 -5.31 -2.14 -5.24
CA VAL A 31 -4.32 -2.90 -4.49
C VAL A 31 -3.22 -1.94 -4.07
N ALA A 32 -3.01 -1.78 -2.77
CA ALA A 32 -1.86 -1.09 -2.22
C ALA A 32 -0.64 -2.03 -2.26
N GLY A 33 0.48 -1.47 -2.68
CA GLY A 33 1.71 -2.22 -2.82
C GLY A 33 2.91 -1.34 -3.04
N PHE A 34 4.01 -1.96 -3.43
CA PHE A 34 5.26 -1.27 -3.73
C PHE A 34 5.63 -1.48 -5.18
N ARG A 35 6.01 -0.40 -5.85
CA ARG A 35 6.64 -0.46 -7.15
C ARG A 35 8.14 -0.36 -6.96
N ASP A 36 8.86 -1.36 -7.46
CA ASP A 36 10.31 -1.31 -7.57
C ASP A 36 10.71 -0.26 -8.60
N ILE A 37 11.57 0.67 -8.21
CA ILE A 37 11.95 1.84 -9.01
C ILE A 37 12.91 1.43 -10.14
N ALA A 38 13.71 0.37 -9.95
CA ALA A 38 14.70 -0.08 -10.92
C ALA A 38 14.08 -0.98 -12.01
N THR A 39 13.20 -1.89 -11.60
CA THR A 39 12.60 -2.91 -12.48
C THR A 39 11.18 -2.55 -12.93
N GLY A 40 10.51 -1.65 -12.21
CA GLY A 40 9.10 -1.34 -12.41
C GLY A 40 8.15 -2.42 -11.90
N ALA A 41 8.64 -3.49 -11.27
CA ALA A 41 7.83 -4.57 -10.75
C ALA A 41 6.90 -4.09 -9.64
N PHE A 42 5.64 -4.55 -9.64
CA PHE A 42 4.67 -4.22 -8.60
C PHE A 42 4.50 -5.39 -7.64
N GLU A 43 4.74 -5.13 -6.36
CA GLU A 43 4.56 -6.06 -5.25
C GLU A 43 3.23 -5.78 -4.57
N GLU A 44 2.30 -6.74 -4.68
CA GLU A 44 0.96 -6.65 -4.11
C GLU A 44 0.99 -6.94 -2.60
N ILE A 45 0.53 -6.00 -1.78
CA ILE A 45 0.56 -6.12 -0.31
C ILE A 45 -0.83 -6.27 0.28
N MET A 46 -1.77 -5.42 -0.16
CA MET A 46 -3.10 -5.35 0.44
C MET A 46 -4.15 -4.89 -0.56
N LEU A 47 -5.29 -5.57 -0.59
CA LEU A 47 -6.48 -5.10 -1.29
C LEU A 47 -7.13 -3.97 -0.51
N ILE A 48 -7.37 -2.84 -1.16
CA ILE A 48 -7.98 -1.63 -0.62
C ILE A 48 -9.44 -1.59 -1.05
N LYS A 49 -10.36 -1.75 -0.09
CA LYS A 49 -11.81 -1.64 -0.32
C LYS A 49 -12.37 -0.33 0.24
N SER A 50 -11.67 0.27 1.18
CA SER A 50 -12.09 1.46 1.92
C SER A 50 -10.91 2.38 2.23
N GLN A 51 -11.23 3.62 2.63
CA GLN A 51 -10.23 4.58 3.10
C GLN A 51 -9.51 4.09 4.38
N GLU A 52 -10.19 3.27 5.19
CA GLU A 52 -9.62 2.67 6.39
C GLU A 52 -8.51 1.66 6.05
N ASP A 53 -8.69 0.87 4.98
CA ASP A 53 -7.65 -0.05 4.50
C ASP A 53 -6.41 0.73 4.04
N LEU A 54 -6.62 1.86 3.35
CA LEU A 54 -5.52 2.72 2.92
C LEU A 54 -4.79 3.34 4.12
N ALA A 55 -5.54 3.83 5.12
CA ALA A 55 -4.96 4.34 6.35
C ALA A 55 -4.18 3.26 7.11
N ALA A 56 -4.69 2.02 7.14
CA ALA A 56 -4.01 0.88 7.72
C ALA A 56 -2.70 0.54 7.00
N PHE A 57 -2.70 0.55 5.65
CA PHE A 57 -1.48 0.37 4.86
C PHE A 57 -0.45 1.46 5.16
N LYS A 58 -0.86 2.74 5.18
CA LYS A 58 0.02 3.85 5.53
C LYS A 58 0.60 3.70 6.94
N ALA A 59 -0.24 3.39 7.92
CA ALA A 59 0.18 3.19 9.31
C ALA A 59 1.11 1.98 9.48
N MET A 60 0.91 0.91 8.69
CA MET A 60 1.74 -0.29 8.73
C MET A 60 3.17 -0.01 8.29
N TYR A 61 3.37 0.87 7.31
CA TYR A 61 4.70 1.20 6.76
C TYR A 61 5.21 2.59 7.14
N ASP A 62 4.55 3.26 8.09
CA ASP A 62 4.86 4.65 8.49
C ASP A 62 4.92 5.62 7.28
N ILE A 63 4.06 5.41 6.28
CA ILE A 63 3.99 6.24 5.08
C ILE A 63 3.20 7.51 5.40
N THR A 64 3.90 8.62 5.54
CA THR A 64 3.30 9.95 5.75
C THR A 64 2.92 10.65 4.45
N GLU A 65 3.49 10.20 3.33
CA GLU A 65 3.32 10.84 2.03
C GLU A 65 2.01 10.41 1.32
N GLU A 66 1.67 11.15 0.26
CA GLU A 66 0.59 10.75 -0.63
C GLU A 66 1.04 9.58 -1.50
N ILE A 67 0.19 8.56 -1.60
CA ILE A 67 0.50 7.36 -2.38
C ILE A 67 -0.07 7.56 -3.77
N GLU A 68 0.80 7.48 -4.78
CA GLU A 68 0.42 7.63 -6.18
C GLU A 68 -0.49 6.47 -6.60
N LYS A 69 -1.56 6.81 -7.33
CA LYS A 69 -2.47 5.83 -7.92
C LYS A 69 -2.09 5.59 -9.38
N ILE A 70 -1.79 4.34 -9.70
CA ILE A 70 -1.48 3.85 -11.05
C ILE A 70 -2.65 3.00 -11.55
N TYR A 71 -2.86 2.97 -12.86
CA TYR A 71 -3.97 2.26 -13.52
C TYR A 71 -3.43 1.21 -14.49
#